data_AF-A0A2G5KAA2-F1
#
_entry.id   AF-A0A2G5KAA2-F1
#
_cell.length_a   1.000
_cell.length_b   1.000
_cell.length_c   1.000
_cell.angle_alpha   90.00
_cell.angle_beta   90.00
_cell.angle_gamma   90.00
#
_symmetry.space_group_name_H-M   'P 1'
#
loop_
_entity.id
_entity.type
_entity.pdbx_description
1 polymer ?
#
loop_
_entity_poly.entity_id
_entity_poly.type
_entity_poly.pdbx_seq_one_letter_code
_entity_poly.pdbx_strand_id
1 'polypeptide(L)'
;MATTHAVTKAFAMACRNSPEKITPHSAKHSIAAERDRRRLSHEQRKAWSENIGHDNETITEQYYGKLSDDRRFELLEEVQEDQISPPLNLSDEAKIEMANEFLK
;
A
#
# COMPACT_ATOMS: atom_id res chain seq x y z
N MET A 1 18.26 12.62 -19.74
CA MET A 1 16.90 12.71 -20.32
C MET A 1 16.22 11.35 -20.19
N ALA A 2 15.40 11.14 -19.15
CA ALA A 2 14.55 9.95 -19.08
C ALA A 2 13.36 10.16 -20.02
N THR A 3 13.13 9.24 -20.97
CA THR A 3 11.98 9.35 -21.87
C THR A 3 10.70 9.02 -21.11
N THR A 4 9.57 9.68 -21.44
CA THR A 4 8.26 9.50 -20.79
C THR A 4 7.83 8.04 -20.67
N HIS A 5 8.30 7.18 -21.57
CA HIS A 5 7.94 5.76 -21.64
C HIS A 5 9.06 4.81 -21.18
N ALA A 6 10.16 5.32 -20.60
CA ALA A 6 11.29 4.50 -20.18
C ALA A 6 10.87 3.42 -19.17
N VAL A 7 10.06 3.78 -18.17
CA VAL A 7 9.54 2.85 -17.14
C VAL A 7 8.63 1.80 -17.76
N THR A 8 7.69 2.23 -18.62
CA THR A 8 6.78 1.30 -19.30
C THR A 8 7.54 0.30 -20.19
N LYS A 9 8.57 0.76 -20.90
CA LYS A 9 9.42 -0.11 -21.72
C LYS A 9 10.23 -1.09 -20.87
N ALA A 10 10.79 -0.63 -19.75
CA ALA A 10 11.52 -1.49 -18.83
C ALA A 10 10.61 -2.61 -18.27
N PHE A 11 9.40 -2.27 -17.84
CA PHE A 11 8.40 -3.25 -17.39
C PHE A 11 8.03 -4.25 -18.49
N ALA A 12 7.74 -3.77 -19.70
CA ALA A 12 7.43 -4.65 -20.82
C ALA A 12 8.58 -5.63 -21.12
N MET A 13 9.83 -5.17 -21.03
CA MET A 13 11.02 -6.01 -21.26
C MET A 13 11.24 -7.03 -20.14
N ALA A 14 11.03 -6.63 -18.89
CA ALA A 14 11.17 -7.49 -17.71
C ALA A 14 10.08 -8.57 -17.67
N CYS A 15 8.84 -8.21 -18.03
CA CYS A 15 7.68 -9.09 -17.96
C CYS A 15 7.37 -9.81 -19.29
N ARG A 16 8.26 -9.77 -20.28
CA ARG A 16 8.01 -10.28 -21.65
C ARG A 16 7.61 -11.77 -21.72
N ASN A 17 8.07 -12.57 -20.76
CA ASN A 17 7.81 -14.01 -20.69
C ASN A 17 6.69 -14.34 -19.69
N SER A 18 6.08 -13.33 -19.07
CA SER A 18 4.92 -13.52 -18.21
C SER A 18 3.72 -13.91 -19.07
N PRO A 19 2.90 -14.89 -18.65
CA PRO A 19 1.63 -15.19 -19.31
C PRO A 19 0.64 -14.03 -19.22
N GLU A 20 0.83 -13.13 -18.24
CA GLU A 20 -0.02 -11.95 -18.01
C GLU A 20 0.70 -10.65 -18.36
N LYS A 21 -0.06 -9.68 -18.87
CA LYS A 21 0.43 -8.33 -19.17
C LYS A 21 0.57 -7.53 -17.88
N ILE A 22 1.80 -7.38 -17.40
CA ILE A 22 2.13 -6.56 -16.24
C ILE A 22 2.51 -5.14 -16.69
N THR A 23 1.83 -4.14 -16.15
CA THR A 23 2.09 -2.71 -16.33
C THR A 23 2.59 -2.09 -15.04
N PRO A 24 3.25 -0.91 -15.07
CA PRO A 24 3.61 -0.19 -13.85
C PRO A 24 2.42 0.06 -12.92
N HIS A 25 1.24 0.37 -13.48
CA HIS A 25 0.02 0.57 -12.70
C HIS A 25 -0.50 -0.72 -12.08
N SER A 26 -0.53 -1.83 -12.82
CA SER A 26 -0.96 -3.12 -12.24
C SER A 26 -0.01 -3.56 -11.13
N ALA A 27 1.31 -3.37 -11.28
CA ALA A 27 2.28 -3.64 -10.23
C ALA A 27 2.05 -2.77 -8.99
N LYS A 28 1.82 -1.45 -9.17
CA LYS A 28 1.45 -0.55 -8.06
C LYS A 28 0.18 -1.01 -7.34
N HIS A 29 -0.86 -1.38 -8.07
CA HIS A 29 -2.10 -1.90 -7.48
C HIS A 29 -1.88 -3.23 -6.73
N SER A 30 -1.05 -4.13 -7.26
CA SER A 30 -0.68 -5.37 -6.57
C SER A 30 0.02 -5.10 -5.24
N ILE A 31 0.96 -4.15 -5.19
CA ILE A 31 1.65 -3.78 -3.95
C ILE A 31 0.66 -3.15 -2.95
N ALA A 32 -0.27 -2.29 -3.41
CA ALA A 32 -1.31 -1.75 -2.55
C ALA A 32 -2.24 -2.84 -2.00
N ALA A 33 -2.61 -3.83 -2.80
CA ALA A 33 -3.41 -4.97 -2.35
C ALA A 33 -2.65 -5.83 -1.32
N GLU A 34 -1.33 -6.01 -1.49
CA GLU A 34 -0.49 -6.66 -0.48
C GLU A 34 -0.49 -5.91 0.85
N ARG A 35 -0.51 -4.57 0.82
CA ARG A 35 -0.68 -3.75 2.03
C ARG A 35 -1.95 -4.02 2.77
N ASP A 36 -3.05 -4.13 2.04
CA ASP A 36 -4.35 -4.31 2.67
C ASP A 36 -4.49 -5.71 3.29
N ARG A 37 -3.74 -6.70 2.79
CA ARG A 37 -3.67 -8.07 3.34
C ARG A 37 -2.82 -8.18 4.61
N ARG A 38 -1.83 -7.30 4.82
CA ARG A 38 -0.92 -7.39 5.96
C ARG A 38 -1.46 -6.74 7.22
N ARG A 39 -1.10 -7.32 8.37
CA ARG A 39 -1.34 -6.73 9.69
C ARG A 39 -0.30 -5.65 9.96
N LEU A 40 -0.59 -4.45 9.48
CA LEU A 40 0.30 -3.31 9.64
C LEU A 40 -0.21 -2.32 10.68
N SER A 41 0.72 -1.75 11.44
CA SER A 41 0.46 -0.54 12.22
C SER A 41 0.08 0.63 11.31
N HIS A 42 -0.53 1.67 11.88
CA HIS A 42 -0.86 2.87 11.12
C HIS A 42 0.39 3.55 10.55
N GLU A 43 1.50 3.58 11.29
CA GLU A 43 2.77 4.12 10.81
C GLU A 43 3.35 3.30 9.66
N GLN A 44 3.27 1.97 9.72
CA GLN A 44 3.73 1.09 8.63
C GLN A 44 2.87 1.25 7.38
N ARG A 45 1.54 1.38 7.52
CA ARG A 45 0.66 1.69 6.39
C ARG A 45 1.03 3.02 5.74
N LYS A 46 1.30 4.04 6.55
CA LYS A 46 1.73 5.36 6.07
C LYS A 46 3.07 5.31 5.34
N ALA A 47 4.07 4.64 5.93
CA ALA A 47 5.38 4.45 5.31
C ALA A 47 5.25 3.82 3.92
N TRP A 48 4.36 2.84 3.78
CA TRP A 48 4.11 2.19 2.50
C TRP A 48 3.43 3.11 1.48
N SER A 49 2.45 3.88 1.91
CA SER A 49 1.74 4.85 1.05
C SER A 49 2.63 5.98 0.56
N GLU A 50 3.46 6.56 1.44
CA GLU A 50 4.45 7.57 1.06
C GLU A 50 5.55 7.00 0.14
N ASN A 51 5.88 5.71 0.25
CA ASN A 51 6.85 5.05 -0.62
C ASN A 51 6.31 4.75 -2.03
N ILE A 52 5.00 4.43 -2.16
CA ILE A 52 4.36 4.10 -3.45
C ILE A 52 3.85 5.37 -4.18
N GLY A 53 3.78 6.50 -3.47
CA GLY A 53 3.29 7.77 -4.01
C GLY A 53 1.81 7.70 -4.31
N HIS A 54 0.97 7.59 -3.29
CA HIS A 54 -0.49 7.68 -3.43
C HIS A 54 -0.99 9.11 -3.24
N ASP A 55 -1.81 9.59 -4.18
CA ASP A 55 -2.40 10.93 -4.16
C ASP A 55 -3.62 11.07 -3.22
N ASN A 56 -4.18 9.95 -2.72
CA ASN A 56 -5.46 9.95 -1.99
C ASN A 56 -5.39 9.11 -0.71
N GLU A 57 -4.49 9.44 0.21
CA GLU A 57 -4.54 8.94 1.59
C GLU A 57 -4.80 10.09 2.58
N THR A 58 -5.75 10.94 2.23
CA THR A 58 -6.13 12.15 2.98
C THR A 58 -6.56 11.85 4.42
N ILE A 59 -7.01 10.63 4.71
CA ILE A 59 -7.45 10.23 6.06
C ILE A 59 -6.25 9.84 6.95
N THR A 60 -5.19 9.24 6.39
CA THR A 60 -4.02 8.79 7.17
C THR A 60 -3.00 9.91 7.38
N GLU A 61 -2.93 10.87 6.46
CA GLU A 61 -2.04 12.02 6.60
C GLU A 61 -2.40 12.95 7.77
N GLN A 62 -3.69 13.15 8.05
CA GLN A 62 -4.16 14.11 9.05
C GLN A 62 -3.64 13.86 10.48
N TYR A 63 -3.33 12.60 10.82
CA TYR A 63 -2.98 12.23 12.19
C TYR A 63 -1.47 12.04 12.44
N TYR A 64 -0.67 11.78 11.41
CA TYR A 64 0.70 11.28 11.62
C TYR A 64 1.81 12.19 11.06
N GLY A 65 1.52 13.22 10.25
CA GLY A 65 2.54 14.09 9.65
C GLY A 65 3.55 13.37 8.74
N LYS A 66 4.33 14.07 7.91
CA LYS A 66 5.27 13.39 7.00
C LYS A 66 6.34 12.60 7.78
N LEU A 67 6.62 11.37 7.36
CA LEU A 67 7.71 10.59 7.94
C LEU A 67 9.05 11.05 7.39
N SER A 68 10.12 10.94 8.20
CA SER A 68 11.48 11.07 7.67
C SER A 68 11.82 9.85 6.81
N ASP A 69 12.77 10.00 5.90
CA ASP A 69 13.24 8.90 5.06
C ASP A 69 13.74 7.73 5.90
N ASP A 70 14.57 7.99 6.92
CA ASP A 70 15.10 6.97 7.83
C ASP A 70 13.99 6.20 8.55
N ARG A 71 12.98 6.90 9.09
CA ARG A 71 11.87 6.26 9.79
C ARG A 71 11.00 5.44 8.84
N ARG A 72 10.82 5.92 7.61
CA ARG A 72 10.07 5.18 6.58
C ARG A 72 10.80 3.91 6.17
N PHE A 73 12.12 3.92 6.04
CA PHE A 73 12.90 2.71 5.78
C PHE A 73 12.79 1.71 6.93
N GLU A 74 13.01 2.16 8.18
CA GLU A 74 12.88 1.33 9.38
C GLU A 74 11.51 0.64 9.45
N LEU A 75 10.42 1.42 9.27
CA LEU A 75 9.05 0.89 9.29
C LEU A 75 8.77 -0.13 8.19
N LEU A 76 9.37 0.03 7.00
CA LEU A 76 9.22 -0.92 5.89
C LEU A 76 10.02 -2.20 6.12
N GLU A 77 11.20 -2.11 6.74
CA GLU A 77 12.03 -3.26 7.11
C GLU A 77 11.41 -4.10 8.24
N GLU A 78 10.65 -3.47 9.14
CA GLU A 78 9.90 -4.16 10.19
C GLU A 78 8.73 -5.02 9.66
N VAL A 79 8.31 -4.84 8.39
CA VAL A 79 7.19 -5.59 7.80
C VAL A 79 7.61 -7.05 7.52
N GLN A 80 7.38 -7.93 8.48
CA GLN A 80 7.64 -9.37 8.35
C GLN A 80 6.69 -10.07 7.35
N GLU A 81 7.15 -11.14 6.71
CA GLU A 81 6.36 -11.93 5.75
C GLU A 81 5.22 -12.72 6.40
N ASP A 82 5.35 -13.13 7.66
CA ASP A 82 4.43 -14.05 8.33
C ASP A 82 3.15 -13.39 8.89
N GLN A 83 2.94 -12.09 8.65
CA GLN A 83 1.82 -11.31 9.20
C GLN A 83 0.68 -11.09 8.17
N ILE A 84 0.33 -12.13 7.42
CA ILE A 84 -0.81 -12.10 6.50
C ILE A 84 -2.10 -12.25 7.32
N SER A 85 -2.87 -11.17 7.42
CA SER A 85 -4.25 -11.24 7.90
C SER A 85 -5.17 -11.71 6.77
N PRO A 86 -6.18 -12.55 7.07
CA PRO A 86 -7.30 -12.70 6.13
C PRO A 86 -7.90 -11.30 5.86
N PRO A 87 -8.29 -11.00 4.61
CA PRO A 87 -8.84 -9.69 4.28
C PRO A 87 -10.06 -9.41 5.16
N LEU A 88 -10.04 -8.29 5.89
CA LEU A 88 -11.22 -7.75 6.55
C LEU A 88 -12.15 -7.17 5.48
N ASN A 89 -12.83 -8.05 4.74
CA ASN A 89 -14.01 -7.68 3.96
C ASN A 89 -15.17 -7.41 4.93
N LEU A 90 -15.04 -6.34 5.71
CA LEU A 90 -16.13 -5.82 6.52
C LEU A 90 -17.07 -5.08 5.57
N SER A 91 -18.33 -5.52 5.54
CA SER A 91 -19.39 -4.76 4.87
C SER A 91 -19.54 -3.40 5.53
N ASP A 92 -20.15 -2.44 4.83
CA ASP A 92 -20.33 -1.10 5.40
C ASP A 92 -21.20 -1.14 6.67
N GLU A 93 -22.11 -2.11 6.77
CA GLU A 93 -22.90 -2.39 7.97
C GLU A 93 -22.01 -2.83 9.15
N ALA A 94 -21.04 -3.71 8.91
CA ALA A 94 -20.12 -4.18 9.96
C ALA A 94 -19.19 -3.06 10.46
N LYS A 95 -18.84 -2.10 9.60
CA LYS A 95 -18.06 -0.91 9.99
C LYS A 95 -18.90 0.03 10.87
N ILE A 96 -20.18 0.22 10.53
CA ILE A 96 -21.12 1.04 11.30
C ILE A 96 -21.34 0.46 12.70
N GLU A 97 -21.47 -0.87 12.81
CA GLU A 97 -21.70 -1.53 14.08
C GLU A 97 -20.49 -1.42 15.03
N MET A 98 -19.27 -1.62 14.52
CA MET A 98 -18.04 -1.39 15.30
C MET A 98 -17.90 0.04 15.79
N ALA A 99 -18.25 1.03 14.95
CA ALA A 99 -18.21 2.44 15.35
C ALA A 99 -19.21 2.77 16.46
N ASN A 100 -20.39 2.14 16.43
CA ASN A 100 -21.42 2.32 17.45
C ASN A 100 -21.06 1.65 18.79
N GLU A 101 -20.31 0.55 18.79
CA GLU A 101 -19.78 -0.04 20.03
C GLU A 101 -18.73 0.83 20.70
N PHE A 102 -17.90 1.53 19.92
CA PHE A 102 -16.85 2.41 20.45
C PHE A 102 -17.37 3.73 21.04
N LEU A 103 -18.62 4.10 20.75
CA LEU A 103 -19.25 5.35 21.18
C LEU A 103 -20.23 5.18 22.37
N LYS A 104 -20.28 3.99 22.97
CA LYS A 104 -20.99 3.73 24.24
C LYS A 104 -20.09 3.99 25.44
#